data_AF-A0A238YYL3-F1
#
_entry.id   AF-A0A238YYL3-F1
#
_cell.length_a   1.000
_cell.length_b   1.000
_cell.length_c   1.000
_cell.angle_alpha   90.00
_cell.angle_beta   90.00
_cell.angle_gamma   90.00
#
_symmetry.space_group_name_H-M   'P 1'
#
loop_
_entity.id
_entity.type
_entity.pdbx_description
1 polymer ?
#
loop_
_entity_poly.entity_id
_entity_poly.type
_entity_poly.pdbx_seq_one_letter_code
_entity_poly.pdbx_strand_id
1 'polypeptide(L)'
;MKKTILFAAFLMLSIFQGFSQDRDFDGLWEGVMEKENGEKYTLSLFIEDNNVYGVTTDSDGDLVKDRQFEVQISKGYGEQLNFFWINKGGVWTETQMFSLSYSSGSELSVYHMRHVSNKSDEKDGNTDWGYFSKGTLK
;
A
#
# COMPACT_ATOMS: atom_id res chain seq x y z
N MET A 1 47.71 -20.44 3.39
CA MET A 1 46.53 -20.43 4.29
C MET A 1 45.87 -19.06 4.45
N LYS A 2 46.58 -18.00 4.86
CA LYS A 2 45.95 -16.67 5.10
C LYS A 2 45.28 -16.04 3.86
N LYS A 3 45.86 -16.21 2.66
CA LYS A 3 45.31 -15.67 1.40
C LYS A 3 44.04 -16.40 0.93
N THR A 4 43.95 -17.70 1.16
CA THR A 4 42.80 -18.53 0.78
C THR A 4 41.56 -18.22 1.62
N ILE A 5 41.74 -17.92 2.90
CA ILE A 5 40.65 -17.51 3.80
C ILE A 5 40.10 -16.15 3.38
N LEU A 6 40.97 -15.20 3.04
CA LEU A 6 40.56 -13.87 2.58
C LEU A 6 39.74 -13.93 1.29
N PHE A 7 40.17 -14.78 0.35
CA PHE A 7 39.48 -14.97 -0.93
C PHE A 7 38.09 -15.60 -0.75
N ALA A 8 37.97 -16.61 0.13
CA ALA A 8 36.69 -17.23 0.46
C ALA A 8 35.71 -16.26 1.14
N ALA A 9 36.21 -15.39 2.03
CA ALA A 9 35.39 -14.36 2.67
C ALA A 9 34.89 -13.32 1.66
N PHE A 10 35.74 -12.91 0.72
CA PHE A 10 35.35 -11.98 -0.35
C PHE A 10 34.31 -12.58 -1.29
N LEU A 11 34.48 -13.86 -1.67
CA LEU A 11 33.53 -14.58 -2.51
C LEU A 11 32.16 -14.70 -1.84
N MET A 12 32.13 -15.03 -0.54
CA MET A 12 30.88 -15.09 0.23
C MET A 12 30.17 -13.73 0.30
N LEU A 13 30.89 -12.64 0.56
CA LEU A 13 30.31 -11.28 0.60
C LEU A 13 29.67 -10.88 -0.73
N SER A 14 30.29 -11.21 -1.86
CA SER A 14 29.71 -10.95 -3.19
C SER A 14 28.47 -11.79 -3.50
N ILE A 15 28.38 -13.01 -2.97
CA ILE A 15 27.20 -13.88 -3.15
C ILE A 15 26.01 -13.34 -2.34
N PHE A 16 26.25 -12.78 -1.15
CA PHE A 16 25.18 -12.17 -0.33
C PHE A 16 24.58 -10.89 -0.95
N GLN A 17 25.35 -10.13 -1.73
CA GLN A 17 24.81 -8.96 -2.43
C GLN A 17 23.95 -9.31 -3.65
N GLY A 18 24.11 -10.50 -4.22
CA GLY A 18 23.33 -10.96 -5.39
C GLY A 18 21.89 -11.42 -5.08
N PHE A 19 21.52 -11.55 -3.79
CA PHE A 19 20.16 -11.92 -3.38
C PHE A 19 19.28 -10.71 -3.04
N SER A 20 19.80 -9.49 -3.14
CA SER A 20 18.98 -8.28 -3.16
C SER A 20 18.35 -8.16 -4.54
N GLN A 21 17.28 -8.90 -4.80
CA GLN A 21 16.37 -8.50 -5.88
C GLN A 21 15.80 -7.15 -5.46
N ASP A 22 16.20 -6.08 -6.13
CA ASP A 22 15.48 -4.81 -6.06
C ASP A 22 14.03 -5.12 -6.45
N ARG A 23 13.15 -5.08 -5.46
CA ARG A 23 11.73 -5.27 -5.69
C ARG A 23 11.13 -3.91 -6.02
N ASP A 24 10.63 -3.80 -7.24
CA ASP A 24 10.15 -2.55 -7.81
C ASP A 24 8.64 -2.45 -7.72
N PHE A 25 8.17 -1.74 -6.68
CA PHE A 25 6.73 -1.54 -6.45
C PHE A 25 6.09 -0.64 -7.51
N ASP A 26 6.88 0.00 -8.38
CA ASP A 26 6.38 1.04 -9.25
C ASP A 26 5.37 0.52 -10.28
N GLY A 27 4.34 1.34 -10.53
CA GLY A 27 3.29 1.03 -11.48
C GLY A 27 1.87 1.15 -10.91
N LEU A 28 0.90 0.76 -11.74
CA LEU A 28 -0.50 0.68 -11.39
C LEU A 28 -0.81 -0.72 -10.87
N TRP A 29 -1.41 -0.79 -9.69
CA TRP A 29 -1.81 -2.00 -9.01
C TRP A 29 -3.30 -1.99 -8.78
N GLU A 30 -4.01 -3.02 -9.25
CA GLU A 30 -5.46 -3.13 -9.07
C GLU A 30 -5.85 -4.51 -8.55
N GLY A 31 -6.86 -4.54 -7.68
CA GLY A 31 -7.39 -5.79 -7.18
C GLY A 31 -8.62 -5.65 -6.32
N VAL A 32 -9.10 -6.80 -5.86
CA VAL A 32 -10.32 -6.89 -5.04
C VAL A 32 -9.93 -7.09 -3.58
N MET A 33 -10.52 -6.24 -2.74
CA MET A 33 -10.41 -6.29 -1.29
C MET A 33 -11.69 -6.90 -0.71
N GLU A 34 -11.53 -7.76 0.30
CA GLU A 34 -12.63 -8.40 1.01
C GLU A 34 -12.63 -7.96 2.48
N LYS A 35 -13.74 -7.36 2.92
CA LYS A 35 -13.97 -6.95 4.31
C LYS A 35 -14.32 -8.15 5.18
N GLU A 36 -14.23 -8.01 6.50
CA GLU A 36 -14.58 -9.07 7.46
C GLU A 36 -16.04 -9.54 7.36
N ASN A 37 -16.95 -8.67 6.91
CA ASN A 37 -18.36 -9.00 6.68
C ASN A 37 -18.62 -9.67 5.31
N GLY A 38 -17.58 -9.94 4.53
CA GLY A 38 -17.64 -10.55 3.20
C GLY A 38 -17.95 -9.58 2.05
N GLU A 39 -18.17 -8.30 2.34
CA GLU A 39 -18.33 -7.26 1.31
C GLU A 39 -17.02 -7.05 0.54
N LYS A 40 -17.13 -6.80 -0.76
CA LYS A 40 -15.99 -6.64 -1.66
C LYS A 40 -15.97 -5.28 -2.33
N TYR A 41 -14.77 -4.74 -2.53
CA TYR A 41 -14.56 -3.51 -3.28
C TYR A 41 -13.25 -3.57 -4.06
N THR A 42 -13.14 -2.77 -5.12
CA THR A 42 -11.91 -2.65 -5.92
C THR A 42 -11.00 -1.58 -5.33
N LEU A 43 -9.71 -1.87 -5.27
CA LEU A 43 -8.66 -0.93 -4.89
C LEU A 43 -7.70 -0.76 -6.05
N SER A 44 -7.46 0.49 -6.45
CA SER A 44 -6.47 0.85 -7.48
C SER A 44 -5.48 1.84 -6.87
N LEU A 45 -4.20 1.50 -6.92
CA LEU A 45 -3.08 2.29 -6.38
C LEU A 45 -2.05 2.52 -7.47
N PHE A 46 -1.46 3.71 -7.48
CA PHE A 46 -0.29 4.00 -8.30
C PHE A 46 0.91 4.21 -7.38
N ILE A 47 2.03 3.56 -7.68
CA ILE A 47 3.24 3.62 -6.88
C ILE A 47 4.39 4.15 -7.75
N GLU A 48 5.17 5.08 -7.20
CA GLU A 48 6.34 5.68 -7.85
C GLU A 48 7.37 6.07 -6.79
N ASP A 49 8.58 5.52 -6.86
CA ASP A 49 9.66 5.79 -5.90
C ASP A 49 9.25 5.55 -4.44
N ASN A 50 8.53 4.44 -4.18
CA ASN A 50 7.89 4.13 -2.88
C ASN A 50 6.83 5.14 -2.42
N ASN A 51 6.42 6.08 -3.26
CA ASN A 51 5.29 6.96 -2.98
C ASN A 51 4.01 6.30 -3.50
N VAL A 52 3.06 6.05 -2.60
CA VAL A 52 1.78 5.45 -2.94
C VAL A 52 0.74 6.53 -3.10
N TYR A 53 -0.05 6.44 -4.17
CA TYR A 53 -1.16 7.33 -4.50
C TYR A 53 -2.43 6.51 -4.73
N GLY A 54 -3.55 6.99 -4.20
CA GLY A 54 -4.85 6.53 -4.67
C GLY A 54 -5.05 6.97 -6.13
N VAL A 55 -5.84 6.23 -6.89
CA VAL A 55 -6.16 6.58 -8.28
C VAL A 55 -7.65 6.84 -8.40
N THR A 56 -8.01 7.88 -9.14
CA THR A 56 -9.39 8.19 -9.51
C THR A 56 -9.49 8.41 -11.02
N THR A 57 -10.70 8.42 -11.55
CA THR A 57 -10.98 8.72 -12.95
C THR A 57 -11.40 10.18 -13.06
N ASP A 58 -10.80 10.93 -13.98
CA ASP A 58 -11.22 12.31 -14.25
C ASP A 58 -12.47 12.38 -15.14
N SER A 59 -12.88 13.60 -15.52
CA SER A 59 -14.05 13.83 -16.36
C SER A 59 -13.93 13.23 -17.76
N ASP A 60 -12.71 13.00 -18.22
CA ASP A 60 -12.38 12.58 -19.57
C ASP A 60 -12.13 11.06 -19.64
N GLY A 61 -12.12 10.39 -18.49
CA GLY A 61 -11.97 8.95 -18.36
C GLY A 61 -10.53 8.51 -18.05
N ASP A 62 -9.61 9.45 -17.86
CA ASP A 62 -8.21 9.16 -17.60
C ASP A 62 -7.97 8.90 -16.11
N LEU A 63 -7.04 7.98 -15.82
CA LEU A 63 -6.61 7.69 -14.46
C LEU A 63 -5.68 8.80 -13.96
N VAL A 64 -6.08 9.46 -12.88
CA VAL A 64 -5.32 10.53 -12.24
C VAL A 64 -5.03 10.19 -10.78
N LYS A 65 -3.87 10.63 -10.28
CA LYS A 65 -3.50 10.49 -8.86
C LYS A 65 -4.49 11.30 -8.01
N ASP A 66 -5.10 10.65 -7.01
CA ASP A 66 -5.95 11.33 -6.04
C ASP A 66 -5.10 12.21 -5.12
N ARG A 67 -5.42 13.50 -5.10
CA ARG A 67 -4.73 14.53 -4.30
C ARG A 67 -5.68 15.21 -3.32
N GLN A 68 -6.85 14.62 -3.05
CA GLN A 68 -7.85 15.20 -2.17
C GLN A 68 -7.53 15.04 -0.68
N PHE A 69 -6.47 14.29 -0.34
CA PHE A 69 -6.08 14.02 1.04
C PHE A 69 -5.23 15.15 1.62
N GLU A 70 -5.56 15.58 2.84
CA GLU A 70 -4.81 16.63 3.54
C GLU A 70 -3.52 16.07 4.15
N VAL A 71 -3.55 14.82 4.61
CA VAL A 71 -2.37 14.09 5.04
C VAL A 71 -2.25 12.85 4.19
N GLN A 72 -1.08 12.65 3.58
CA GLN A 72 -0.75 11.46 2.82
C GLN A 72 0.72 11.12 3.07
N ILE A 73 0.99 9.91 3.55
CA ILE A 73 2.35 9.44 3.80
C ILE A 73 2.49 8.02 3.29
N SER A 74 3.62 7.74 2.65
CA SER A 74 4.03 6.38 2.30
C SER A 74 5.49 6.16 2.67
N LYS A 75 5.80 4.94 3.09
CA LYS A 75 7.16 4.54 3.48
C LYS A 75 7.35 3.05 3.22
N GLY A 76 8.34 2.74 2.40
CA GLY A 76 8.84 1.38 2.17
C GLY A 76 9.97 1.01 3.12
N TYR A 77 10.01 -0.25 3.53
CA TYR A 77 11.17 -0.87 4.18
C TYR A 77 11.23 -2.37 3.86
N GLY A 78 12.28 -2.78 3.15
CA GLY A 78 12.43 -4.15 2.70
C GLY A 78 11.29 -4.56 1.77
N GLU A 79 10.54 -5.61 2.14
CA GLU A 79 9.47 -6.17 1.31
C GLU A 79 8.10 -5.55 1.57
N GLN A 80 8.04 -4.52 2.43
CA GLN A 80 6.81 -3.89 2.85
C GLN A 80 6.76 -2.43 2.42
N LEU A 81 5.58 -2.01 2.01
CA LEU A 81 5.25 -0.62 1.72
C LEU A 81 3.99 -0.25 2.47
N ASN A 82 4.10 0.71 3.37
CA ASN A 82 2.97 1.19 4.13
C ASN A 82 2.54 2.56 3.60
N PHE A 83 1.24 2.73 3.49
CA PHE A 83 0.62 3.94 2.97
C PHE A 83 -0.56 4.29 3.86
N PHE A 84 -0.69 5.56 4.20
CA PHE A 84 -1.92 6.03 4.83
C PHE A 84 -2.27 7.42 4.36
N TRP A 85 -3.55 7.72 4.45
CA TRP A 85 -4.07 9.05 4.23
C TRP A 85 -5.14 9.42 5.25
N ILE A 86 -5.33 10.73 5.42
CA ILE A 86 -6.43 11.32 6.18
C ILE A 86 -7.11 12.36 5.28
N ASN A 87 -8.44 12.29 5.19
CA ASN A 87 -9.20 13.27 4.42
C ASN A 87 -9.08 14.68 5.03
N LYS A 88 -9.47 15.70 4.26
CA LYS A 88 -9.41 17.13 4.63
C LYS A 88 -10.30 17.56 5.82
N GLY A 89 -10.85 16.59 6.55
CA GLY A 89 -11.61 16.81 7.77
C GLY A 89 -12.93 17.58 7.62
N GLY A 90 -13.55 17.85 8.77
CA GLY A 90 -14.88 18.43 8.94
C GLY A 90 -15.42 18.08 10.32
N VAL A 91 -16.71 17.74 10.42
CA VAL A 91 -17.29 17.19 11.67
C VAL A 91 -16.74 15.79 11.99
N TRP A 92 -16.26 15.07 10.98
CA TRP A 92 -15.63 13.76 11.08
C TRP A 92 -14.34 13.71 10.25
N THR A 93 -13.48 12.76 10.58
CA THR A 93 -12.26 12.45 9.84
C THR A 93 -12.26 10.99 9.47
N GLU A 94 -11.72 10.66 8.30
CA GLU A 94 -11.49 9.29 7.88
C GLU A 94 -10.00 9.08 7.66
N THR A 95 -9.50 8.02 8.26
CA THR A 95 -8.13 7.55 8.15
C THR A 95 -8.14 6.18 7.52
N GLN A 96 -7.34 6.02 6.47
CA GLN A 96 -7.21 4.75 5.77
C GLN A 96 -5.74 4.37 5.74
N MET A 97 -5.44 3.14 6.16
CA MET A 97 -4.09 2.61 6.28
C MET A 97 -3.98 1.32 5.48
N PHE A 98 -2.93 1.21 4.69
CA PHE A 98 -2.64 0.10 3.81
C PHE A 98 -1.25 -0.41 4.11
N SER A 99 -1.13 -1.71 4.38
CA SER A 99 0.13 -2.42 4.47
C SER A 99 0.22 -3.33 3.25
N LEU A 100 1.16 -3.02 2.36
CA LEU A 100 1.42 -3.73 1.11
C LEU A 100 2.67 -4.59 1.33
N SER A 101 2.61 -5.84 0.89
CA SER A 101 3.77 -6.74 0.91
C SER A 101 3.85 -7.48 -0.40
N TYR A 102 5.06 -7.62 -0.93
CA TYR A 102 5.29 -8.52 -2.05
C TYR A 102 4.90 -9.95 -1.69
N SER A 103 3.96 -10.54 -2.43
CA SER A 103 3.74 -11.99 -2.43
C SER A 103 4.44 -12.66 -3.60
N SER A 104 4.57 -11.97 -4.74
CA SER A 104 5.36 -12.41 -5.90
C SER A 104 5.74 -11.21 -6.78
N GLY A 105 6.60 -11.38 -7.78
CA GLY A 105 7.03 -10.27 -8.66
C GLY A 105 5.92 -9.54 -9.42
N SER A 106 4.68 -10.07 -9.43
CA SER A 106 3.50 -9.46 -10.05
C SER A 106 2.30 -9.43 -9.10
N GLU A 107 2.51 -9.58 -7.79
CA GLU A 107 1.40 -9.58 -6.82
C GLU A 107 1.79 -8.89 -5.52
N LEU A 108 0.91 -8.01 -5.05
CA LEU A 108 0.97 -7.38 -3.74
C LEU A 108 -0.13 -7.92 -2.85
N SER A 109 0.23 -8.49 -1.71
CA SER A 109 -0.71 -8.72 -0.61
C SER A 109 -1.03 -7.41 0.09
N VAL A 110 -2.30 -7.17 0.36
CA VAL A 110 -2.77 -5.95 1.03
C VAL A 110 -3.48 -6.32 2.31
N TYR A 111 -3.06 -5.67 3.40
CA TYR A 111 -3.85 -5.57 4.63
C TYR A 111 -4.27 -4.12 4.82
N HIS A 112 -5.57 -3.91 4.98
CA HIS A 112 -6.18 -2.60 4.94
C HIS A 112 -7.03 -2.36 6.18
N MET A 113 -6.94 -1.14 6.72
CA MET A 113 -7.77 -0.67 7.81
C MET A 113 -8.36 0.70 7.45
N ARG A 114 -9.67 0.81 7.64
CA ARG A 114 -10.39 2.07 7.65
C ARG A 114 -10.79 2.41 9.07
N HIS A 115 -10.65 3.68 9.44
CA HIS A 115 -11.20 4.22 10.67
C HIS A 115 -11.86 5.57 10.42
N VAL A 116 -13.04 5.78 11.00
CA VAL A 116 -13.78 7.04 10.95
C VAL A 116 -13.95 7.57 12.36
N SER A 117 -13.57 8.83 12.58
CA SER A 117 -13.92 9.54 13.81
C SER A 117 -15.34 10.09 13.72
N ASN A 118 -16.04 10.13 14.85
CA ASN A 118 -17.36 10.77 14.97
C ASN A 118 -18.41 10.20 14.00
N LYS A 119 -18.80 8.94 14.22
CA LYS A 119 -19.92 8.29 13.52
C LYS A 119 -21.17 9.16 13.60
N SER A 120 -21.79 9.43 12.45
CA SER A 120 -23.08 10.11 12.35
C SER A 120 -24.22 9.07 12.39
N ASP A 121 -25.33 9.41 13.04
CA ASP A 121 -26.57 8.63 13.01
C ASP A 121 -27.42 8.92 11.77
N GLU A 122 -26.98 9.83 10.89
CA GLU A 122 -27.66 10.16 9.63
C GLU A 122 -27.51 9.02 8.60
N LYS A 123 -28.61 8.72 7.89
CA LYS A 123 -28.69 7.62 6.90
C LYS A 123 -27.65 7.68 5.78
N ASP A 124 -27.20 8.88 5.43
CA ASP A 124 -26.21 9.13 4.37
C ASP A 124 -24.81 9.43 4.95
N GLY A 125 -24.63 9.23 6.27
CA GLY A 125 -23.37 9.43 6.97
C GLY A 125 -22.52 8.16 7.08
N ASN A 126 -21.29 8.31 7.58
CA ASN A 126 -20.45 7.17 7.94
C ASN A 126 -21.03 6.46 9.16
N THR A 127 -21.82 5.42 8.93
CA THR A 127 -22.53 4.65 9.98
C THR A 127 -21.67 3.58 10.67
N ASP A 128 -20.37 3.54 10.39
CA ASP A 128 -19.44 2.56 10.95
C ASP A 128 -18.17 3.26 11.46
N TRP A 129 -17.60 2.74 12.55
CA TRP A 129 -16.36 3.24 13.13
C TRP A 129 -15.15 2.85 12.30
N GLY A 130 -15.23 1.77 11.54
CA GLY A 130 -14.12 1.28 10.75
C GLY A 130 -14.21 -0.21 10.48
N TYR A 131 -13.41 -0.65 9.54
CA TYR A 131 -13.33 -2.06 9.16
C TYR A 131 -11.91 -2.42 8.75
N PHE A 132 -11.65 -3.73 8.75
CA PHE A 132 -10.49 -4.30 8.11
C PHE A 132 -10.88 -4.98 6.80
N SER A 133 -9.98 -4.96 5.84
CA SER A 133 -10.07 -5.78 4.64
C SER A 133 -8.71 -6.32 4.22
N LYS A 134 -8.73 -7.36 3.40
CA LYS A 134 -7.53 -7.98 2.84
C LYS A 134 -7.75 -8.33 1.38
N GLY A 135 -6.68 -8.36 0.60
CA GLY A 135 -6.77 -8.67 -0.81
C GLY A 135 -5.41 -8.80 -1.46
N THR A 136 -5.43 -8.94 -2.78
CA THR A 136 -4.22 -9.00 -3.60
C THR A 136 -4.39 -8.05 -4.78
N LEU A 137 -3.35 -7.28 -5.09
CA LEU A 137 -3.28 -6.43 -6.28
C LEU A 137 -2.35 -7.05 -7.32
N LYS A 138 -2.62 -6.77 -8.58
CA LYS A 138 -1.86 -7.22 -9.75
C LYS A 138 -1.57 -6.07 -10.69
#